data_AF-A0A661IJE0-F1
#
_entry.id   AF-A0A661IJE0-F1
#
_cell.length_a   1.000
_cell.length_b   1.000
_cell.length_c   1.000
_cell.angle_alpha   90.00
_cell.angle_beta   90.00
_cell.angle_gamma   90.00
#
_symmetry.space_group_name_H-M   'P 1'
#
loop_
_entity.id
_entity.type
_entity.pdbx_description
1 polymer ?
#
loop_
_entity_poly.entity_id
_entity_poly.type
_entity_poly.pdbx_seq_one_letter_code
_entity_poly.pdbx_strand_id
1 'polypeptide(L)'
;MSAGKNFHYRGFISLLLALSFVVSVVSGAVLFIAPPGRIAHWTNWKLWGLTKEGWETVHTIFALLLLITGILHLLWFNWGVFWGYVKRKAERGIKLKRELALSVILSAFILVGAIVSVPPFSSLMDLGEKIKGMWEEAKKPPPIPHAELMPLEELLQKLSIPFEDALKKLEASGIKVKDKRAIVKDIARENGLSPLAIYEIITKDIEKQIPASGEGYGRKTLKEVCEGLNIPLEAAISMLKERGIEASGDEKMREISSRYGMSPISIVNILATEIRKKEHE
;
A
#
# COMPACT_ATOMS: atom_id res chain seq x y z
N MET A 1 8.43 48.99 34.15
CA MET A 1 7.42 48.06 33.58
C MET A 1 7.68 47.95 32.10
N SER A 2 8.25 46.84 31.63
CA SER A 2 8.48 46.64 30.20
C SER A 2 7.13 46.47 29.52
N ALA A 3 6.81 47.35 28.58
CA ALA A 3 5.63 47.21 27.72
C ALA A 3 5.76 45.88 26.97
N GLY A 4 5.00 44.88 27.39
CA GLY A 4 4.97 43.57 26.73
C GLY A 4 4.63 43.78 25.26
N LYS A 5 5.56 43.41 24.37
CA LYS A 5 5.34 43.52 22.92
C LYS A 5 4.07 42.72 22.58
N ASN A 6 3.06 43.41 22.07
CA ASN A 6 1.81 42.79 21.65
C ASN A 6 2.10 41.74 20.56
N PHE A 7 1.51 40.55 20.71
CA PHE A 7 1.71 39.45 19.76
C PHE A 7 1.17 39.81 18.37
N HIS A 8 1.97 39.57 17.32
CA HIS A 8 1.61 39.90 15.94
C HIS A 8 0.84 38.76 15.26
N TYR A 9 -0.46 38.64 15.53
CA TYR A 9 -1.32 37.57 15.00
C TYR A 9 -1.28 37.38 13.48
N ARG A 10 -1.23 38.45 12.70
CA ARG A 10 -1.10 38.36 11.23
C ARG A 10 0.19 37.68 10.79
N GLY A 11 1.32 38.10 11.38
CA GLY A 11 2.63 37.51 11.08
C GLY A 11 2.69 36.05 11.53
N PHE A 12 2.15 35.75 12.70
CA PHE A 12 2.05 34.39 13.22
C PHE A 12 1.28 33.46 12.26
N ILE A 13 0.09 33.85 11.80
CA ILE A 13 -0.72 33.01 10.91
C ILE A 13 -0.04 32.81 9.56
N SER A 14 0.62 33.83 9.01
CA SER A 14 1.40 33.68 7.77
C SER A 14 2.59 32.74 7.93
N LEU A 15 3.32 32.81 9.06
CA LEU A 15 4.42 31.89 9.36
C LEU A 15 3.92 30.46 9.59
N LEU A 16 2.80 30.31 10.30
CA LEU A 16 2.18 29.01 10.54
C LEU A 16 1.68 28.36 9.25
N LEU A 17 1.11 29.15 8.34
CA LEU A 17 0.71 28.72 7.00
C LEU A 17 1.93 28.24 6.19
N ALA A 18 3.02 29.01 6.19
CA ALA A 18 4.24 28.65 5.47
C ALA A 18 4.89 27.37 6.02
N LEU A 19 4.99 27.25 7.36
CA LEU A 19 5.54 26.06 7.99
C LEU A 19 4.67 24.83 7.75
N SER A 20 3.34 24.97 7.86
CA SER A 20 2.43 23.85 7.59
C SER A 20 2.48 23.41 6.14
N PHE A 21 2.62 24.34 5.19
CA PHE A 21 2.85 24.01 3.78
C PHE A 21 4.13 23.18 3.59
N VAL A 22 5.26 23.59 4.17
CA VAL A 22 6.53 22.85 4.07
C VAL A 22 6.38 21.43 4.61
N VAL A 23 5.80 21.27 5.80
CA VAL A 23 5.60 19.95 6.41
C VAL A 23 4.65 19.09 5.59
N SER A 24 3.56 19.65 5.05
CA SER A 24 2.63 18.94 4.15
C SER A 24 3.30 18.47 2.86
N VAL A 25 4.16 19.28 2.25
CA VAL A 25 4.91 18.90 1.05
C VAL A 25 5.90 17.77 1.35
N VAL A 26 6.70 17.90 2.42
CA VAL A 26 7.68 16.88 2.81
C VAL A 26 6.98 15.55 3.14
N SER A 27 5.94 15.59 3.98
CA SER A 27 5.18 14.40 4.34
C SER A 27 4.46 13.77 3.13
N GLY A 28 3.93 14.58 2.22
CA GLY A 28 3.34 14.10 0.96
C GLY A 28 4.36 13.41 0.06
N ALA A 29 5.57 13.95 -0.06
CA ALA A 29 6.66 13.33 -0.81
C ALA A 29 7.11 12.00 -0.18
N VAL A 30 7.23 11.95 1.16
CA VAL A 30 7.53 10.70 1.88
C VAL A 30 6.44 9.66 1.62
N LEU A 31 5.17 10.03 1.69
CA LEU A 31 4.06 9.10 1.45
C LEU A 31 3.97 8.65 -0.02
N PHE A 32 4.40 9.49 -0.96
CA PHE A 32 4.47 9.13 -2.37
C PHE A 32 5.49 8.02 -2.64
N ILE A 33 6.64 8.03 -1.94
CA ILE A 33 7.69 7.00 -2.08
C ILE A 33 7.54 5.81 -1.12
N ALA A 34 6.71 5.96 -0.09
CA ALA A 34 6.52 4.94 0.94
C ALA A 34 5.97 3.64 0.34
N PRO A 35 6.38 2.47 0.87
CA PRO A 35 5.86 1.20 0.41
C PRO A 35 4.34 1.08 0.59
N PRO A 36 3.66 0.16 -0.14
CA PRO A 36 2.29 -0.24 0.16
C PRO A 36 2.12 -0.60 1.64
N GLY A 37 0.93 -0.35 2.21
CA GLY A 37 0.69 -0.54 3.66
C GLY A 37 1.03 -1.96 4.12
N ARG A 38 0.69 -2.96 3.31
CA ARG A 38 1.09 -4.37 3.49
C ARG A 38 2.60 -4.47 3.73
N ILE A 39 3.42 -4.05 2.77
CA ILE A 39 4.89 -4.16 2.88
C ILE A 39 5.42 -3.34 4.04
N ALA A 40 4.88 -2.14 4.28
CA ALA A 40 5.29 -1.28 5.39
C ALA A 40 5.14 -1.99 6.74
N HIS A 41 4.01 -2.66 6.97
CA HIS A 41 3.76 -3.41 8.20
C HIS A 41 4.65 -4.66 8.32
N TRP A 42 4.79 -5.42 7.24
CA TRP A 42 5.59 -6.66 7.22
C TRP A 42 7.08 -6.43 7.43
N THR A 43 7.61 -5.35 6.86
CA THR A 43 9.04 -5.01 6.93
C THR A 43 9.38 -4.12 8.13
N ASN A 44 8.38 -3.69 8.91
CA ASN A 44 8.53 -2.67 9.95
C ASN A 44 9.20 -1.40 9.38
N TRP A 45 8.75 -0.97 8.20
CA TRP A 45 9.34 0.15 7.49
C TRP A 45 9.27 1.43 8.33
N LYS A 46 10.40 2.12 8.41
CA LYS A 46 10.53 3.39 9.12
C LYS A 46 11.41 4.34 8.31
N LEU A 47 11.02 5.61 8.29
CA LEU A 47 11.82 6.71 7.79
C LEU A 47 11.89 7.80 8.86
N TRP A 48 13.10 8.21 9.22
CA TRP A 48 13.38 9.15 10.32
C TRP A 48 12.66 8.80 11.63
N GLY A 49 12.62 7.49 11.95
CA GLY A 49 12.02 6.97 13.18
C GLY A 49 10.49 6.82 13.15
N LEU A 50 9.81 7.34 12.12
CA LEU A 50 8.36 7.21 11.95
C LEU A 50 8.02 6.05 11.02
N THR A 51 6.97 5.30 11.39
CA THR A 51 6.36 4.31 10.48
C THR A 51 5.56 5.04 9.40
N LYS A 52 5.07 4.29 8.40
CA LYS A 52 4.19 4.82 7.37
C LYS A 52 2.97 5.53 7.97
N GLU A 53 2.33 4.91 8.97
CA GLU A 53 1.14 5.46 9.64
C GLU A 53 1.49 6.74 10.42
N GLY A 54 2.72 6.80 10.97
CA GLY A 54 3.25 8.02 11.58
C GLY A 54 3.35 9.16 10.57
N TRP A 55 3.85 8.89 9.36
CA TRP A 55 3.90 9.87 8.27
C TRP A 55 2.51 10.27 7.76
N GLU A 56 1.57 9.32 7.66
CA GLU A 56 0.16 9.59 7.32
C GLU A 56 -0.49 10.52 8.36
N THR A 57 -0.21 10.29 9.64
CA THR A 57 -0.68 11.12 10.75
C THR A 57 -0.11 12.54 10.64
N VAL A 58 1.20 12.67 10.44
CA VAL A 58 1.86 13.98 10.25
C VAL A 58 1.23 14.72 9.07
N HIS A 59 1.10 14.06 7.91
CA HIS A 59 0.53 14.67 6.72
C HIS A 59 -0.90 15.16 6.95
N THR A 60 -1.74 14.31 7.54
CA THR A 60 -3.16 14.62 7.76
C THR A 60 -3.36 15.79 8.73
N ILE A 61 -2.65 15.80 9.86
CA ILE A 61 -2.73 16.88 10.85
C ILE A 61 -2.23 18.20 10.24
N PHE A 62 -1.10 18.18 9.54
CA PHE A 62 -0.54 19.39 8.94
C PHE A 62 -1.35 19.87 7.73
N ALA A 63 -1.97 18.98 6.95
CA ALA A 63 -2.89 19.36 5.88
C ALA A 63 -4.15 20.03 6.44
N LEU A 64 -4.71 19.53 7.55
CA LEU A 64 -5.83 20.16 8.24
C LEU A 64 -5.42 21.53 8.81
N LEU A 65 -4.24 21.62 9.42
CA LEU A 65 -3.69 22.89 9.91
C LEU A 65 -3.49 23.89 8.77
N LEU A 66 -2.94 23.46 7.64
CA LEU A 66 -2.76 24.26 6.42
C LEU A 66 -4.10 24.76 5.89
N LEU A 67 -5.14 23.92 5.87
CA LEU A 67 -6.49 24.32 5.46
C LEU A 67 -7.07 25.39 6.39
N ILE A 68 -7.07 25.15 7.70
CA ILE A 68 -7.63 26.09 8.69
C ILE A 68 -6.87 27.42 8.67
N THR A 69 -5.54 27.35 8.66
CA THR A 69 -4.69 28.57 8.63
C THR A 69 -4.82 29.30 7.30
N GLY A 70 -5.01 28.61 6.18
CA GLY A 70 -5.29 29.19 4.87
C GLY A 70 -6.62 29.95 4.86
N ILE A 71 -7.67 29.35 5.43
CA ILE A 71 -8.98 29.98 5.61
C ILE A 71 -8.85 31.23 6.50
N LEU A 72 -8.18 31.14 7.65
CA LEU A 72 -7.98 32.28 8.55
C LEU A 72 -7.17 33.39 7.89
N HIS A 73 -6.10 33.02 7.18
CA HIS A 73 -5.26 33.96 6.45
C HIS A 73 -6.08 34.72 5.41
N LEU A 74 -6.95 34.04 4.65
CA LEU A 74 -7.72 34.66 3.57
C LEU A 74 -8.98 35.38 4.05
N LEU A 75 -9.81 34.76 4.90
CA LEU A 75 -11.12 35.28 5.35
C LEU A 75 -11.03 36.28 6.51
N TRP A 76 -10.06 36.14 7.42
CA TRP A 76 -10.00 37.00 8.61
C TRP A 76 -8.97 38.12 8.47
N PHE A 77 -7.76 37.78 8.05
CA PHE A 77 -6.65 38.73 8.06
C PHE A 77 -6.49 39.50 6.76
N ASN A 78 -6.86 38.90 5.63
CA ASN A 78 -6.64 39.49 4.31
C ASN A 78 -7.93 39.71 3.50
N TRP A 79 -9.13 39.46 4.05
CA TRP A 79 -10.38 39.56 3.29
C TRP A 79 -10.66 40.96 2.75
N GLY A 80 -10.47 41.99 3.57
CA GLY A 80 -10.60 43.38 3.14
C GLY A 80 -9.55 43.79 2.09
N VAL A 81 -8.34 43.22 2.15
CA VAL A 81 -7.28 43.44 1.15
C VAL A 81 -7.62 42.72 -0.14
N PHE A 82 -8.10 41.48 -0.06
CA PHE A 82 -8.52 40.65 -1.18
C PHE A 82 -9.70 41.28 -1.92
N TRP A 83 -10.80 41.58 -1.24
CA TRP A 83 -11.95 42.24 -1.86
C TRP A 83 -11.64 43.67 -2.26
N GLY A 84 -10.84 44.41 -1.50
CA GLY A 84 -10.37 45.73 -1.91
C GLY A 84 -9.54 45.67 -3.19
N TYR A 85 -8.71 44.65 -3.35
CA TYR A 85 -7.94 44.39 -4.57
C TYR A 85 -8.87 44.04 -5.75
N VAL A 86 -9.82 43.12 -5.56
CA VAL A 86 -10.77 42.74 -6.61
C VAL A 86 -11.69 43.92 -7.00
N LYS A 87 -12.26 44.64 -6.02
CA LYS A 87 -13.20 45.76 -6.24
C LYS A 87 -12.51 46.96 -6.91
N ARG A 88 -11.35 47.41 -6.42
CA ARG A 88 -10.61 48.52 -7.04
C ARG A 88 -10.15 48.20 -8.48
N LYS A 89 -9.86 46.93 -8.77
CA LYS A 89 -9.49 46.49 -10.11
C LYS A 89 -10.71 46.25 -11.00
N ALA A 90 -11.88 45.99 -10.43
CA ALA A 90 -13.16 45.91 -11.15
C ALA A 90 -13.71 47.28 -11.54
N GLU A 91 -13.64 48.28 -10.65
CA GLU A 91 -14.09 49.66 -10.89
C GLU A 91 -13.26 50.37 -11.97
N ARG A 92 -11.97 50.00 -12.14
CA ARG A 92 -11.10 50.52 -13.21
C ARG A 92 -11.16 49.71 -14.52
N GLY A 93 -12.19 48.86 -14.67
CA GLY A 93 -12.30 47.83 -15.69
C GLY A 93 -11.37 46.67 -15.35
N ILE A 94 -11.93 45.48 -15.13
CA ILE A 94 -11.17 44.28 -14.73
C ILE A 94 -10.04 44.01 -15.75
N LYS A 95 -8.83 44.52 -15.49
CA LYS A 95 -7.63 44.22 -16.28
C LYS A 95 -7.13 42.78 -16.06
N LEU A 96 -7.72 42.07 -15.09
CA LEU A 96 -7.43 40.67 -14.76
C LEU A 96 -8.38 39.64 -15.40
N LYS A 97 -9.31 40.02 -16.29
CA LYS A 97 -10.26 39.04 -16.86
C LYS A 97 -9.51 37.91 -17.56
N ARG A 98 -8.36 38.23 -18.17
CA ARG A 98 -7.48 37.25 -18.81
C ARG A 98 -6.79 36.36 -17.79
N GLU A 99 -6.13 36.87 -16.75
CA GLU A 99 -5.50 35.99 -15.74
C GLU A 99 -6.53 35.13 -14.99
N LEU A 100 -7.71 35.68 -14.68
CA LEU A 100 -8.78 34.90 -14.04
C LEU A 100 -9.31 33.81 -14.96
N ALA A 101 -9.61 34.14 -16.22
CA ALA A 101 -10.05 33.16 -17.20
C ALA A 101 -8.97 32.09 -17.42
N LEU A 102 -7.70 32.48 -17.54
CA LEU A 102 -6.58 31.54 -17.65
C LEU A 102 -6.44 30.66 -16.41
N SER A 103 -6.61 31.20 -15.20
CA SER A 103 -6.54 30.41 -13.96
C SER A 103 -7.66 29.38 -13.89
N VAL A 104 -8.88 29.77 -14.28
CA VAL A 104 -10.05 28.86 -14.34
C VAL A 104 -9.84 27.79 -15.42
N ILE A 105 -9.44 28.20 -16.63
CA ILE A 105 -9.18 27.27 -17.75
C ILE A 105 -8.07 26.29 -17.39
N LEU A 106 -6.96 26.77 -16.83
CA LEU A 106 -5.84 25.92 -16.44
C LEU A 106 -6.24 24.95 -15.33
N SER A 107 -7.00 25.41 -14.33
CA SER A 107 -7.50 24.55 -13.25
C SER A 107 -8.46 23.48 -13.79
N ALA A 108 -9.37 23.87 -14.69
CA ALA A 108 -10.30 22.94 -15.34
C ALA A 108 -9.55 21.94 -16.24
N PHE A 109 -8.54 22.39 -16.99
CA PHE A 109 -7.70 21.54 -17.82
C PHE A 109 -6.94 20.51 -16.98
N ILE A 110 -6.32 20.93 -15.87
CA ILE A 110 -5.62 20.03 -14.94
C ILE A 110 -6.60 19.02 -14.33
N LEU A 111 -7.78 19.48 -13.88
CA LEU A 111 -8.80 18.62 -13.30
C LEU A 111 -9.28 17.57 -14.30
N VAL A 112 -9.65 17.98 -15.51
CA VAL A 112 -10.10 17.06 -16.57
C VAL A 112 -8.99 16.10 -16.96
N GLY A 113 -7.76 16.59 -17.13
CA GLY A 113 -6.61 15.74 -17.45
C GLY A 113 -6.32 14.70 -16.38
N ALA A 114 -6.46 15.06 -15.10
CA ALA A 114 -6.35 14.12 -13.98
C ALA A 114 -7.47 13.07 -13.96
N ILE A 115 -8.73 13.46 -14.24
CA ILE A 115 -9.87 12.54 -14.27
C ILE A 115 -9.77 11.55 -15.44
N VAL A 116 -9.40 12.04 -16.64
CA VAL A 116 -9.33 11.22 -17.86
C VAL A 116 -8.02 10.41 -17.92
N SER A 117 -7.12 10.59 -16.95
CA SER A 117 -5.86 9.82 -16.83
C SER A 117 -4.98 9.91 -18.08
N VAL A 118 -4.80 11.12 -18.62
CA VAL A 118 -3.92 11.38 -19.77
C VAL A 118 -2.56 11.96 -19.34
N PRO A 119 -1.49 11.78 -20.13
CA PRO A 119 -0.19 12.40 -19.82
C PRO A 119 -0.28 13.94 -19.77
N PRO A 120 0.47 14.62 -18.88
CA PRO A 120 1.45 14.07 -17.94
C PRO A 120 0.84 13.57 -16.61
N PHE A 121 -0.47 13.66 -16.41
CA PHE A 121 -1.12 13.33 -15.14
C PHE A 121 -1.08 11.83 -14.85
N SER A 122 -1.33 10.98 -15.86
CA SER A 122 -1.13 9.54 -15.74
C SER A 122 0.33 9.17 -15.49
N SER A 123 1.28 9.84 -16.13
CA SER A 123 2.71 9.56 -15.96
C SER A 123 3.19 9.73 -14.52
N LEU A 124 2.62 10.69 -13.77
CA LEU A 124 2.91 10.85 -12.34
C LEU A 124 2.34 9.69 -11.52
N MET A 125 1.13 9.21 -11.87
CA MET A 125 0.52 8.05 -11.22
C MET A 125 1.29 6.76 -11.52
N ASP A 126 1.67 6.54 -12.78
CA ASP A 126 2.47 5.40 -13.24
C ASP A 126 3.83 5.35 -12.53
N LEU A 127 4.46 6.51 -12.30
CA LEU A 127 5.68 6.60 -11.49
C LEU A 127 5.43 6.13 -10.06
N GLY A 128 4.33 6.56 -9.43
CA GLY A 128 3.94 6.12 -8.11
C GLY A 128 3.69 4.61 -8.05
N GLU A 129 3.05 4.03 -9.06
CA GLU A 129 2.85 2.58 -9.18
C GLU A 129 4.17 1.84 -9.37
N LYS A 130 5.07 2.34 -10.21
CA LYS A 130 6.39 1.76 -10.41
C LYS A 130 7.19 1.74 -9.10
N ILE A 131 7.16 2.82 -8.32
CA ILE A 131 7.81 2.87 -7.01
C ILE A 131 7.23 1.82 -6.06
N LYS A 132 5.90 1.66 -6.02
CA LYS A 132 5.24 0.63 -5.23
C LYS A 132 5.62 -0.78 -5.69
N GLY A 133 5.70 -1.02 -7.01
CA GLY A 133 6.11 -2.30 -7.58
C GLY A 133 7.54 -2.69 -7.22
N MET A 134 8.47 -1.74 -7.17
CA MET A 134 9.85 -2.00 -6.72
C MET A 134 9.90 -2.54 -5.27
N TRP A 135 9.00 -2.09 -4.40
CA TRP A 135 8.90 -2.63 -3.04
C TRP A 135 8.37 -4.07 -3.03
N GLU A 136 7.35 -4.36 -3.85
CA GLU A 136 6.75 -5.70 -3.98
C GLU A 136 7.74 -6.73 -4.54
N GLU A 137 8.54 -6.34 -5.54
CA GLU A 137 9.61 -7.18 -6.09
C GLU A 137 10.71 -7.46 -5.07
N ALA A 138 11.13 -6.43 -4.32
CA ALA A 138 12.21 -6.55 -3.35
C ALA A 138 11.82 -7.33 -2.09
N LYS A 139 10.54 -7.25 -1.69
CA LYS A 139 10.02 -7.84 -0.45
C LYS A 139 8.69 -8.53 -0.75
N LYS A 140 8.78 -9.76 -1.27
CA LYS A 140 7.64 -10.62 -1.58
C LYS A 140 6.72 -10.73 -0.35
N PRO A 141 5.54 -10.11 -0.34
CA PRO A 141 4.70 -10.13 0.83
C PRO A 141 4.06 -11.51 0.99
N PRO A 142 3.79 -11.94 2.24
CA PRO A 142 3.03 -13.16 2.50
C PRO A 142 1.67 -13.14 1.79
N PRO A 143 1.16 -14.30 1.36
CA PRO A 143 -0.10 -14.40 0.61
C PRO A 143 -1.33 -14.09 1.48
N ILE A 144 -1.16 -13.98 2.80
CA ILE A 144 -2.24 -13.70 3.76
C ILE A 144 -2.20 -12.21 4.12
N PRO A 145 -3.20 -11.40 3.73
CA PRO A 145 -3.30 -10.01 4.13
C PRO A 145 -3.39 -9.88 5.65
N HIS A 146 -2.72 -8.88 6.21
CA HIS A 146 -2.77 -8.56 7.65
C HIS A 146 -2.38 -9.71 8.59
N ALA A 147 -1.65 -10.72 8.10
CA ALA A 147 -1.19 -11.83 8.95
C ALA A 147 -0.20 -11.40 10.03
N GLU A 148 0.36 -10.20 9.96
CA GLU A 148 1.12 -9.61 11.05
C GLU A 148 0.25 -9.25 12.27
N LEU A 149 -1.06 -9.05 12.10
CA LEU A 149 -1.99 -8.63 13.16
C LEU A 149 -2.74 -9.80 13.80
N MET A 150 -2.64 -11.02 13.28
CA MET A 150 -3.32 -12.19 13.83
C MET A 150 -2.48 -12.91 14.89
N PRO A 151 -3.12 -13.70 15.77
CA PRO A 151 -2.41 -14.64 16.65
C PRO A 151 -1.54 -15.62 15.86
N LEU A 152 -0.39 -16.00 16.42
CA LEU A 152 0.51 -16.96 15.77
C LEU A 152 -0.19 -18.28 15.44
N GLU A 153 -1.03 -18.80 16.35
CA GLU A 153 -1.80 -20.02 16.13
C GLU A 153 -2.73 -19.94 14.90
N GLU A 154 -3.43 -18.81 14.71
CA GLU A 154 -4.32 -18.60 13.56
C GLU A 154 -3.53 -18.55 12.25
N LEU A 155 -2.37 -17.88 12.24
CA LEU A 155 -1.49 -17.84 11.07
C LEU A 155 -1.04 -19.25 10.69
N LEU A 156 -0.59 -20.04 11.65
CA LEU A 156 -0.12 -21.40 11.42
C LEU A 156 -1.24 -22.32 10.94
N GLN A 157 -2.46 -22.16 11.48
CA GLN A 157 -3.62 -22.89 11.01
C GLN A 157 -3.92 -22.60 9.52
N LYS A 158 -3.87 -21.33 9.10
CA LYS A 158 -4.06 -20.93 7.70
C LYS A 158 -2.96 -21.46 6.77
N LEU A 159 -1.75 -21.62 7.29
CA LEU A 159 -0.63 -22.21 6.55
C LEU A 159 -0.61 -23.74 6.62
N SER A 160 -1.50 -24.35 7.41
CA SER A 160 -1.53 -25.78 7.72
C SER A 160 -0.21 -26.29 8.31
N ILE A 161 0.40 -25.49 9.21
CA ILE A 161 1.66 -25.81 9.90
C ILE A 161 1.33 -26.24 11.34
N PRO A 162 1.78 -27.41 11.81
CA PRO A 162 1.66 -27.79 13.21
C PRO A 162 2.37 -26.79 14.12
N PHE A 163 1.69 -26.37 15.19
CA PHE A 163 2.21 -25.34 16.11
C PHE A 163 3.57 -25.72 16.70
N GLU A 164 3.74 -26.99 17.10
CA GLU A 164 4.96 -27.49 17.72
C GLU A 164 6.16 -27.45 16.75
N ASP A 165 5.94 -27.66 15.45
CA ASP A 165 7.00 -27.59 14.45
C ASP A 165 7.44 -26.15 14.20
N ALA A 166 6.49 -25.22 14.15
CA ALA A 166 6.78 -23.79 14.06
C ALA A 166 7.55 -23.30 15.30
N LEU A 167 7.14 -23.74 16.49
CA LEU A 167 7.79 -23.35 17.75
C LEU A 167 9.25 -23.80 17.78
N LYS A 168 9.54 -25.06 17.41
CA LYS A 168 10.92 -25.57 17.31
C LYS A 168 11.78 -24.73 16.38
N LYS A 169 11.25 -24.30 15.23
CA LYS A 169 11.98 -23.44 14.28
C LYS A 169 12.28 -22.06 14.85
N LEU A 170 11.29 -21.46 15.51
CA LEU A 170 11.43 -20.16 16.15
C LEU A 170 12.45 -20.22 17.30
N GLU A 171 12.36 -21.23 18.16
CA GLU A 171 13.29 -21.45 19.27
C GLU A 171 14.72 -21.74 18.79
N ALA A 172 14.87 -22.57 17.75
CA ALA A 172 16.17 -22.82 17.10
C ALA A 172 16.78 -21.55 16.50
N SER A 173 15.96 -20.56 16.17
CA SER A 173 16.37 -19.24 15.67
C SER A 173 16.52 -18.21 16.81
N GLY A 174 16.44 -18.63 18.07
CA GLY A 174 16.58 -17.79 19.26
C GLY A 174 15.36 -16.91 19.57
N ILE A 175 14.22 -17.15 18.92
CA ILE A 175 12.99 -16.38 19.07
C ILE A 175 12.18 -16.93 20.24
N LYS A 176 11.84 -16.05 21.18
CA LYS A 176 11.02 -16.39 22.33
C LYS A 176 9.55 -16.12 22.02
N VAL A 177 8.72 -17.16 22.13
CA VAL A 177 7.27 -17.07 22.03
C VAL A 177 6.68 -17.40 23.40
N LYS A 178 6.04 -16.42 24.03
CA LYS A 178 5.47 -16.58 25.39
C LYS A 178 4.08 -17.23 25.39
N ASP A 179 3.30 -16.99 24.34
CA ASP A 179 1.90 -17.40 24.22
C ASP A 179 1.58 -17.76 22.77
N LYS A 180 0.81 -18.84 22.56
CA LYS A 180 0.31 -19.27 21.24
C LYS A 180 -0.64 -18.23 20.63
N ARG A 181 -1.31 -17.45 21.48
CA ARG A 181 -2.23 -16.37 21.09
C ARG A 181 -1.56 -15.01 20.89
N ALA A 182 -0.25 -14.92 21.13
CA ALA A 182 0.47 -13.67 20.90
C ALA A 182 0.40 -13.28 19.43
N ILE A 183 0.22 -11.98 19.19
CA ILE A 183 0.14 -11.42 17.84
C ILE A 183 1.51 -11.48 17.19
N VAL A 184 1.57 -11.91 15.92
CA VAL A 184 2.84 -12.08 15.17
C VAL A 184 3.71 -10.82 15.21
N LYS A 185 3.09 -9.64 15.04
CA LYS A 185 3.77 -8.34 15.14
C LYS A 185 4.37 -8.07 16.52
N ASP A 186 3.71 -8.48 17.60
CA ASP A 186 4.22 -8.28 18.96
C ASP A 186 5.36 -9.26 19.26
N ILE A 187 5.26 -10.51 18.82
CA ILE A 187 6.36 -11.49 18.88
C ILE A 187 7.59 -10.93 18.15
N ALA A 188 7.41 -10.43 16.92
CA ALA A 188 8.49 -9.82 16.16
C ALA A 188 9.12 -8.65 16.91
N ARG A 189 8.30 -7.73 17.44
CA ARG A 189 8.76 -6.56 18.20
C ARG A 189 9.56 -6.94 19.44
N GLU A 190 9.08 -7.89 20.24
CA GLU A 190 9.77 -8.35 21.45
C GLU A 190 11.11 -9.01 21.17
N ASN A 191 11.27 -9.58 19.98
CA ASN A 191 12.52 -10.23 19.54
C ASN A 191 13.38 -9.31 18.65
N GLY A 192 13.03 -8.03 18.47
CA GLY A 192 13.79 -7.10 17.64
C GLY A 192 13.76 -7.40 16.14
N LEU A 193 12.76 -8.16 15.69
CA LEU A 193 12.58 -8.61 14.30
C LEU A 193 11.39 -7.92 13.63
N SER A 194 11.28 -8.12 12.32
CA SER A 194 10.07 -7.76 11.55
C SER A 194 9.09 -8.94 11.51
N PRO A 195 7.79 -8.71 11.33
CA PRO A 195 6.82 -9.78 11.09
C PRO A 195 7.22 -10.68 9.92
N LEU A 196 7.84 -10.11 8.88
CA LEU A 196 8.32 -10.87 7.72
C LEU A 196 9.39 -11.88 8.10
N ALA A 197 10.34 -11.53 8.98
CA ALA A 197 11.37 -12.45 9.43
C ALA A 197 10.76 -13.64 10.20
N ILE A 198 9.73 -13.41 11.02
CA ILE A 198 9.00 -14.49 11.69
C ILE A 198 8.35 -15.42 10.65
N TYR A 199 7.69 -14.84 9.64
CA TYR A 199 7.07 -15.59 8.55
C TYR A 199 8.09 -16.44 7.77
N GLU A 200 9.19 -15.84 7.31
CA GLU A 200 10.24 -16.53 6.55
C GLU A 200 10.84 -17.71 7.33
N ILE A 201 10.98 -17.59 8.67
CA ILE A 201 11.51 -18.67 9.51
C ILE A 201 10.53 -19.85 9.58
N ILE A 202 9.23 -19.60 9.75
CA ILE A 202 8.23 -20.67 9.83
C ILE A 202 7.98 -21.32 8.46
N THR A 203 8.09 -20.56 7.36
CA THR A 203 7.84 -21.02 5.98
C THR A 203 9.08 -21.49 5.22
N LYS A 204 10.29 -21.36 5.77
CA LYS A 204 11.57 -21.68 5.11
C LYS A 204 11.61 -23.03 4.38
N ASP A 205 10.97 -24.05 4.95
CA ASP A 205 10.93 -25.41 4.39
C ASP A 205 9.75 -25.62 3.42
N ILE A 206 8.74 -24.76 3.50
CA ILE A 206 7.51 -24.79 2.69
C ILE A 206 7.68 -23.97 1.42
N GLU A 207 8.42 -22.86 1.46
CA GLU A 207 8.72 -22.00 0.30
C GLU A 207 9.60 -22.68 -0.75
N LYS A 208 10.27 -23.79 -0.41
CA LYS A 208 10.95 -24.64 -1.40
C LYS A 208 9.98 -25.45 -2.27
N GLN A 209 8.71 -25.57 -1.87
CA GLN A 209 7.69 -26.39 -2.54
C GLN A 209 6.47 -25.60 -3.04
N ILE A 210 6.31 -24.33 -2.68
CA ILE A 210 5.18 -23.49 -3.11
C ILE A 210 5.71 -22.32 -3.96
N PRO A 211 5.43 -22.24 -5.27
CA PRO A 211 5.77 -21.05 -6.03
C PRO A 211 4.98 -19.84 -5.51
N ALA A 212 5.70 -18.74 -5.37
CA ALA A 212 5.32 -17.51 -4.69
C ALA A 212 3.93 -16.96 -5.05
N SER A 213 3.18 -16.60 -4.01
CA SER A 213 2.14 -15.56 -3.87
C SER A 213 1.27 -15.22 -5.10
N GLY A 214 -0.05 -15.29 -4.92
CA GLY A 214 -1.12 -15.16 -5.92
C GLY A 214 -1.23 -13.87 -6.75
N GLU A 215 -0.25 -12.96 -6.73
CA GLU A 215 -0.24 -11.74 -7.55
C GLU A 215 0.43 -12.01 -8.91
N GLY A 216 -0.34 -11.87 -9.99
CA GLY A 216 0.11 -12.09 -11.36
C GLY A 216 -0.42 -13.38 -12.03
N TYR A 217 -0.94 -14.34 -11.26
CA TYR A 217 -1.48 -15.59 -11.82
C TYR A 217 -2.64 -15.37 -12.79
N GLY A 218 -3.49 -14.36 -12.57
CA GLY A 218 -4.56 -14.03 -13.51
C GLY A 218 -4.08 -13.59 -14.90
N ARG A 219 -2.82 -13.15 -15.03
CA ARG A 219 -2.22 -12.78 -16.33
C ARG A 219 -1.52 -13.96 -17.02
N LYS A 220 -1.21 -15.01 -16.26
CA LYS A 220 -0.52 -16.21 -16.75
C LYS A 220 -1.49 -17.21 -17.39
N THR A 221 -0.99 -18.01 -18.31
CA THR A 221 -1.73 -19.15 -18.88
C THR A 221 -1.66 -20.37 -17.96
N LEU A 222 -2.59 -21.32 -18.12
CA LEU A 222 -2.54 -22.58 -17.38
C LEU A 222 -1.19 -23.29 -17.60
N LYS A 223 -0.65 -23.26 -18.82
CA LYS A 223 0.66 -23.81 -19.16
C LYS A 223 1.81 -23.15 -18.38
N GLU A 224 1.87 -21.83 -18.34
CA GLU A 224 2.89 -21.09 -17.57
C GLU A 224 2.79 -21.37 -16.07
N VAL A 225 1.59 -21.59 -15.56
CA VAL A 225 1.35 -21.97 -14.17
C VAL A 225 1.80 -23.41 -13.89
N CYS A 226 1.54 -24.34 -14.81
CA CYS A 226 2.00 -25.73 -14.72
C CYS A 226 3.53 -25.84 -14.77
N GLU A 227 4.17 -25.08 -15.67
CA GLU A 227 5.64 -24.97 -15.75
C GLU A 227 6.23 -24.43 -14.44
N GLY A 228 5.61 -23.40 -13.85
CA GLY A 228 6.03 -22.84 -12.57
C GLY A 228 5.80 -23.76 -11.35
N LEU A 229 4.86 -24.70 -11.45
CA LEU A 229 4.55 -25.70 -10.42
C LEU A 229 5.24 -27.05 -10.67
N ASN A 230 5.97 -27.21 -11.79
CA ASN A 230 6.56 -28.47 -12.25
C ASN A 230 5.53 -29.60 -12.39
N ILE A 231 4.34 -29.30 -12.93
CA ILE A 231 3.25 -30.26 -13.17
C ILE A 231 3.10 -30.47 -14.70
N PRO A 232 3.00 -31.71 -15.20
CA PRO A 232 2.66 -31.96 -16.60
C PRO A 232 1.30 -31.35 -16.95
N LEU A 233 1.22 -30.61 -18.06
CA LEU A 233 0.02 -29.87 -18.46
C LEU A 233 -1.21 -30.80 -18.61
N GLU A 234 -1.00 -32.00 -19.15
CA GLU A 234 -2.02 -33.02 -19.35
C GLU A 234 -2.60 -33.50 -18.02
N ALA A 235 -1.76 -33.60 -16.99
CA ALA A 235 -2.17 -33.99 -15.64
C ALA A 235 -2.99 -32.86 -14.97
N ALA A 236 -2.57 -31.61 -15.16
CA ALA A 236 -3.32 -30.45 -14.66
C ALA A 236 -4.70 -30.32 -15.31
N ILE A 237 -4.80 -30.50 -16.64
CA ILE A 237 -6.07 -30.46 -17.36
C ILE A 237 -7.00 -31.58 -16.89
N SER A 238 -6.47 -32.80 -16.72
CA SER A 238 -7.25 -33.95 -16.22
C SER A 238 -7.78 -33.70 -14.81
N MET A 239 -6.95 -33.12 -13.94
CA MET A 239 -7.29 -32.79 -12.56
C MET A 239 -8.37 -31.71 -12.45
N LEU A 240 -8.25 -30.66 -13.27
CA LEU A 240 -9.29 -29.62 -13.34
C LEU A 240 -10.61 -30.21 -13.85
N LYS A 241 -10.54 -31.10 -14.85
CA LYS A 241 -11.71 -31.77 -15.42
C LYS A 241 -12.43 -32.67 -14.41
N GLU A 242 -11.70 -33.40 -13.57
CA GLU A 242 -12.27 -34.21 -12.47
C GLU A 242 -13.05 -33.36 -11.45
N ARG A 243 -12.70 -32.07 -11.32
CA ARG A 243 -13.38 -31.11 -10.45
C ARG A 243 -14.41 -30.26 -11.20
N GLY A 244 -14.76 -30.64 -12.43
CA GLY A 244 -15.75 -29.95 -13.26
C GLY A 244 -15.25 -28.64 -13.87
N ILE A 245 -13.94 -28.40 -13.90
CA ILE A 245 -13.31 -27.21 -14.48
C ILE A 245 -12.69 -27.60 -15.82
N GLU A 246 -13.25 -27.11 -16.92
CA GLU A 246 -12.66 -27.26 -18.25
C GLU A 246 -11.70 -26.09 -18.53
N ALA A 247 -10.46 -26.42 -18.86
CA ALA A 247 -9.41 -25.45 -19.14
C ALA A 247 -8.49 -25.93 -20.27
N SER A 248 -8.01 -24.98 -21.07
CA SER A 248 -6.96 -25.19 -22.08
C SER A 248 -5.62 -24.65 -21.58
N GLY A 249 -4.51 -25.21 -22.08
CA GLY A 249 -3.16 -24.79 -21.69
C GLY A 249 -2.83 -23.34 -21.99
N ASP A 250 -3.33 -22.79 -23.10
CA ASP A 250 -3.08 -21.40 -23.52
C ASP A 250 -4.08 -20.41 -22.90
N GLU A 251 -5.08 -20.90 -22.17
CA GLU A 251 -6.10 -20.07 -21.56
C GLU A 251 -5.55 -19.37 -20.31
N LYS A 252 -5.87 -18.08 -20.14
CA LYS A 252 -5.44 -17.32 -18.97
C LYS A 252 -6.19 -17.80 -17.73
N MET A 253 -5.50 -17.86 -16.60
CA MET A 253 -6.11 -18.29 -15.33
C MET A 253 -7.29 -17.41 -14.92
N ARG A 254 -7.32 -16.13 -15.32
CA ARG A 254 -8.45 -15.22 -15.08
C ARG A 254 -9.69 -15.59 -15.89
N GLU A 255 -9.52 -16.09 -17.11
CA GLU A 255 -10.62 -16.50 -17.97
C GLU A 255 -11.24 -17.80 -17.44
N ILE A 256 -10.40 -18.77 -17.10
CA ILE A 256 -10.81 -20.03 -16.44
C ILE A 256 -11.52 -19.71 -15.13
N SER A 257 -10.92 -18.89 -14.25
CA SER A 257 -11.50 -18.60 -12.94
C SER A 257 -12.82 -17.84 -13.03
N SER A 258 -12.94 -16.88 -13.97
CA SER A 258 -14.19 -16.13 -14.16
C SER A 258 -15.32 -17.01 -14.66
N ARG A 259 -15.03 -18.01 -15.50
CA ARG A 259 -16.02 -18.96 -16.03
C ARG A 259 -16.68 -19.79 -14.93
N TYR A 260 -15.91 -20.13 -13.89
CA TYR A 260 -16.37 -20.99 -12.79
C TYR A 260 -16.63 -20.21 -11.48
N GLY A 261 -16.63 -18.87 -11.52
CA GLY A 261 -16.90 -18.04 -10.33
C GLY A 261 -15.84 -18.16 -9.22
N MET A 262 -14.60 -18.48 -9.59
CA MET A 262 -13.48 -18.70 -8.67
C MET A 262 -12.41 -17.62 -8.81
N SER A 263 -11.50 -17.55 -7.84
CA SER A 263 -10.30 -16.72 -7.95
C SER A 263 -9.16 -17.49 -8.65
N PRO A 264 -8.28 -16.84 -9.43
CA PRO A 264 -7.15 -17.52 -10.09
C PRO A 264 -6.26 -18.30 -9.11
N ILE A 265 -6.07 -17.77 -7.89
CA ILE A 265 -5.29 -18.43 -6.84
C ILE A 265 -5.99 -19.70 -6.32
N SER A 266 -7.32 -19.78 -6.35
CA SER A 266 -8.05 -21.00 -5.99
C SER A 266 -7.72 -22.15 -6.94
N ILE A 267 -7.58 -21.89 -8.24
CA ILE A 267 -7.18 -22.89 -9.24
C ILE A 267 -5.73 -23.33 -9.02
N VAL A 268 -4.83 -22.38 -8.75
CA VAL A 268 -3.43 -22.67 -8.41
C VAL A 268 -3.34 -23.54 -7.16
N ASN A 269 -4.13 -23.26 -6.13
CA ASN A 269 -4.17 -24.05 -4.90
C ASN A 269 -4.70 -25.47 -5.15
N ILE A 270 -5.68 -25.63 -6.04
CA ILE A 270 -6.17 -26.96 -6.47
C ILE A 270 -5.02 -27.78 -7.04
N LEU A 271 -4.24 -27.19 -7.95
CA LEU A 271 -3.08 -27.83 -8.58
C LEU A 271 -1.95 -28.11 -7.57
N ALA A 272 -1.70 -27.18 -6.64
CA ALA A 272 -0.65 -27.30 -5.64
C ALA A 272 -0.96 -28.30 -4.50
N THR A 273 -2.25 -28.56 -4.22
CA THR A 273 -2.65 -29.48 -3.14
C THR A 273 -2.25 -30.93 -3.44
N GLU A 274 -2.17 -31.33 -4.71
CA GLU A 274 -1.86 -32.71 -5.09
C GLU A 274 -0.35 -33.03 -5.03
N ILE A 275 0.52 -32.02 -5.13
CA ILE A 275 1.96 -32.18 -4.85
C ILE A 275 2.15 -32.73 -3.43
N ARG A 276 1.37 -32.24 -2.46
CA ARG A 276 1.40 -32.74 -1.07
C ARG A 276 0.89 -34.17 -0.94
N LYS A 277 -0.01 -34.63 -1.83
CA LYS A 277 -0.61 -35.97 -1.72
C LYS A 277 0.34 -37.06 -2.26
N LYS A 278 1.08 -36.76 -3.32
CA LYS A 278 2.08 -37.67 -3.91
C LYS A 278 3.40 -37.77 -3.13
N GLU A 279 3.73 -36.80 -2.28
CA GLU A 279 4.91 -36.88 -1.41
C GLU A 279 4.65 -37.67 -0.11
N HIS A 280 3.39 -38.02 0.17
CA HIS A 280 2.96 -38.77 1.36
C HIS A 280 2.45 -40.20 1.07
N GLU A 281 2.56 -40.67 -0.17
CA GLU A 281 2.46 -42.09 -0.57
C GLU A 281 3.85 -42.69 -0.81
#